data_AF-A0A0J7K4S2-F1
#
_entry.id   AF-A0A0J7K4S2-F1
#
_cell.length_a   1.000
_cell.length_b   1.000
_cell.length_c   1.000
_cell.angle_alpha   90.00
_cell.angle_beta   90.00
_cell.angle_gamma   90.00
#
_symmetry.space_group_name_H-M   'P 1'
#
loop_
_entity.id
_entity.type
_entity.pdbx_description
1 polymer ?
#
loop_
_entity_poly.entity_id
_entity_poly.type
_entity_poly.pdbx_seq_one_letter_code
_entity_poly.pdbx_strand_id
1 'polypeptide(L)'
;MESEPRSGRPATARTPENVERVRIAINKNRCLTVRELEEDLGIPKTIVSEILTQDLGMSRVAAKFVPRLLTQLQKNYRVEVAQDNLETIRNNLEFLKKVITGDESWSTAMTLRQKPNLFSGRRQKNNNRRKRVKIGAM
;
A
#
# COMPACT_ATOMS: atom_id res chain seq x y z
N MET A 1 35.56 49.44 -4.81
CA MET A 1 35.55 47.99 -5.06
C MET A 1 34.10 47.55 -5.00
N GLU A 2 33.48 47.46 -6.17
CA GLU A 2 32.11 46.99 -6.31
C GLU A 2 32.14 45.46 -6.24
N SER A 3 31.43 44.90 -5.26
CA SER A 3 31.39 43.44 -5.06
C SER A 3 30.57 42.80 -6.18
N GLU A 4 31.20 41.93 -6.96
CA GLU A 4 30.52 41.14 -7.99
C GLU A 4 29.41 40.26 -7.39
N PRO A 5 28.29 40.09 -8.09
CA PRO A 5 27.18 39.26 -7.62
C PRO A 5 27.65 37.81 -7.48
N ARG A 6 27.62 37.30 -6.25
CA ARG A 6 27.91 35.90 -5.96
C ARG A 6 26.89 35.01 -6.68
N SER A 7 27.36 34.10 -7.53
CA SER A 7 26.48 33.06 -8.07
C SER A 7 26.02 32.17 -6.91
N GLY A 8 24.72 32.22 -6.64
CA GLY A 8 24.08 31.32 -5.67
C GLY A 8 24.08 29.88 -6.17
N ARG A 9 23.60 28.97 -5.32
CA ARG A 9 23.32 27.56 -5.67
C ARG A 9 22.55 27.52 -7.01
N PRO A 10 22.95 26.66 -7.98
CA PRO A 10 22.26 26.59 -9.27
C PRO A 10 20.76 26.35 -9.06
N ALA A 11 19.95 26.90 -9.96
CA ALA A 11 18.51 26.71 -9.98
C ALA A 11 18.20 25.24 -9.75
N THR A 12 17.45 24.96 -8.67
CA THR A 12 17.08 23.59 -8.33
C THR A 12 16.44 22.95 -9.55
N ALA A 13 16.93 21.78 -9.98
CA ALA A 13 16.39 21.04 -11.14
C ALA A 13 14.90 20.63 -10.96
N ARG A 14 14.28 21.01 -9.85
CA ARG A 14 12.86 21.00 -9.52
C ARG A 14 12.12 22.15 -10.22
N THR A 15 12.25 22.24 -11.54
CA THR A 15 11.47 23.20 -12.36
C THR A 15 10.10 22.61 -12.70
N PRO A 16 9.09 23.44 -13.00
CA PRO A 16 7.76 22.94 -13.42
C PRO A 16 7.83 21.99 -14.62
N GLU A 17 8.75 22.23 -15.55
CA GLU A 17 8.97 21.38 -16.72
C GLU A 17 9.46 19.98 -16.32
N ASN A 18 10.41 19.90 -15.39
CA ASN A 18 10.92 18.62 -14.90
C ASN A 18 9.89 17.86 -14.05
N VAL A 19 9.05 18.57 -13.29
CA VAL A 19 7.91 17.97 -12.57
C VAL A 19 6.95 17.30 -13.56
N GLU A 20 6.59 17.99 -14.64
CA GLU A 20 5.68 17.44 -15.63
C GLU A 20 6.32 16.28 -16.43
N ARG A 21 7.62 16.36 -16.75
CA ARG A 21 8.35 15.24 -17.38
C ARG A 21 8.32 13.97 -16.52
N VAL A 22 8.57 14.08 -15.21
CA VAL A 22 8.49 12.96 -14.27
C VAL A 22 7.05 12.42 -14.19
N ARG A 23 6.05 13.31 -14.15
CA ARG A 23 4.63 12.93 -14.11
C ARG A 23 4.22 12.13 -15.35
N ILE A 24 4.62 12.58 -16.54
CA ILE A 24 4.35 11.88 -17.81
C ILE A 24 5.00 10.49 -17.80
N ALA A 25 6.26 10.39 -17.38
CA ALA A 25 6.99 9.12 -17.33
C ALA A 25 6.29 8.10 -16.40
N ILE A 26 5.93 8.50 -15.18
CA ILE A 26 5.22 7.63 -14.22
C ILE A 26 3.83 7.25 -14.71
N ASN A 27 3.09 8.16 -15.35
CA ASN A 27 1.77 7.84 -15.88
C ASN A 27 1.83 6.80 -17.02
N LYS A 28 2.93 6.78 -17.79
CA LYS A 28 3.20 5.75 -18.79
C LYS A 28 3.58 4.42 -18.16
N ASN A 29 4.46 4.43 -17.15
CA ASN A 29 4.87 3.24 -16.43
C ASN A 29 5.07 3.54 -14.93
N ARG A 30 4.11 3.08 -14.11
CA ARG A 30 4.12 3.30 -12.65
C ARG A 30 5.12 2.43 -11.89
N CYS A 31 5.76 1.48 -12.58
CA CYS A 31 6.75 0.58 -11.98
C CYS A 31 8.19 1.08 -12.12
N LEU A 32 8.42 2.24 -12.76
CA LEU A 32 9.74 2.83 -12.89
C LEU A 32 10.36 3.13 -11.53
N THR A 33 11.63 2.81 -11.40
CA THR A 33 12.46 3.17 -10.26
C THR A 33 12.98 4.60 -10.40
N VAL A 34 13.40 5.19 -9.27
CA VAL A 34 14.02 6.52 -9.26
C VAL A 34 15.31 6.56 -10.11
N ARG A 35 16.03 5.43 -10.21
CA ARG A 35 17.24 5.33 -11.03
C ARG A 35 16.92 5.32 -12.53
N GLU A 36 15.95 4.53 -12.95
CA GLU A 36 15.50 4.52 -14.35
C GLU A 36 14.99 5.91 -14.76
N LEU A 37 14.27 6.61 -13.89
CA LEU A 37 13.84 7.99 -14.15
C LEU A 37 15.01 8.98 -14.24
N GLU A 38 16.05 8.81 -13.42
CA GLU A 38 17.26 9.63 -13.50
C GLU A 38 17.98 9.43 -14.84
N GLU A 39 18.16 8.18 -15.25
CA GLU A 39 18.81 7.81 -16.51
C GLU A 39 17.99 8.30 -17.73
N ASP A 40 16.68 8.10 -17.72
CA ASP A 40 15.78 8.47 -18.82
C ASP A 40 15.61 9.99 -18.97
N LEU A 41 15.60 10.73 -17.84
CA LEU A 41 15.29 12.16 -17.86
C LEU A 41 16.52 13.06 -17.68
N GLY A 42 17.67 12.50 -17.30
CA GLY A 42 18.88 13.26 -16.96
C GLY A 42 18.70 14.13 -15.71
N ILE A 43 17.72 13.80 -14.86
CA ILE A 43 17.41 14.53 -13.63
C ILE A 43 18.08 13.80 -12.47
N PRO A 44 18.86 14.47 -11.60
CA PRO A 44 19.51 13.81 -10.49
C PRO A 44 18.52 13.05 -9.60
N LYS A 45 18.88 11.83 -9.18
CA LYS A 45 18.05 10.93 -8.36
C LYS A 45 17.37 11.62 -7.18
N THR A 46 18.10 12.48 -6.46
CA THR A 46 17.59 13.20 -5.29
C THR A 46 16.41 14.09 -5.67
N ILE A 47 16.53 14.80 -6.79
CA ILE A 47 15.48 15.69 -7.31
C ILE A 47 14.28 14.88 -7.78
N VAL A 48 14.49 13.76 -8.47
CA VAL A 48 13.39 12.85 -8.86
C VAL A 48 12.63 12.37 -7.61
N SER A 49 13.36 11.98 -6.56
CA SER A 49 12.74 11.54 -5.30
C SER A 49 11.93 12.64 -4.61
N GLU A 50 12.45 13.88 -4.61
CA GLU A 50 11.72 15.05 -4.09
C GLU A 50 10.48 15.34 -4.93
N ILE A 51 10.59 15.30 -6.26
CA ILE A 51 9.45 15.51 -7.17
C ILE A 51 8.34 14.49 -6.92
N LEU A 52 8.70 13.20 -6.85
CA LEU A 52 7.72 12.14 -6.61
C LEU A 52 7.00 12.33 -5.27
N THR A 53 7.72 12.66 -4.20
CA THR A 53 7.14 12.70 -2.85
C THR A 53 6.51 14.04 -2.47
N GLN A 54 7.15 15.16 -2.82
CA GLN A 54 6.75 16.50 -2.38
C GLN A 54 5.89 17.24 -3.40
N ASP A 55 6.17 17.14 -4.70
CA ASP A 55 5.35 17.81 -5.74
C ASP A 55 4.15 16.95 -6.16
N LEU A 56 4.39 15.66 -6.38
CA LEU A 56 3.37 14.73 -6.89
C LEU A 56 2.64 13.96 -5.78
N GLY A 57 3.10 14.04 -4.52
CA GLY A 57 2.47 13.38 -3.38
C GLY A 57 2.44 11.84 -3.49
N MET A 58 3.34 11.25 -4.27
CA MET A 58 3.39 9.82 -4.52
C MET A 58 4.12 9.08 -3.41
N SER A 59 3.66 7.86 -3.15
CA SER A 59 4.32 6.91 -2.24
C SER A 59 4.54 5.59 -2.95
N ARG A 60 5.61 4.88 -2.56
CA ARG A 60 5.91 3.56 -3.10
C ARG A 60 4.92 2.55 -2.52
N VAL A 61 4.18 1.88 -3.40
CA VAL A 61 3.31 0.76 -3.05
C VAL A 61 3.91 -0.53 -3.62
N ALA A 62 4.00 -1.58 -2.80
CA ALA A 62 4.47 -2.88 -3.28
C ALA A 62 3.47 -3.49 -4.27
N ALA A 63 3.98 -4.10 -5.34
CA ALA A 63 3.15 -4.86 -6.26
C ALA A 63 2.46 -6.01 -5.51
N LYS A 64 1.20 -6.28 -5.87
CA LYS A 64 0.43 -7.41 -5.35
C LYS A 64 0.57 -8.59 -6.29
N PHE A 65 0.84 -9.78 -5.75
CA PHE A 65 0.83 -11.02 -6.53
C PHE A 65 -0.60 -11.33 -7.00
N VAL A 66 -0.75 -11.55 -8.31
CA VAL A 66 -2.00 -12.00 -8.92
C VAL A 66 -1.80 -13.46 -9.34
N PRO A 67 -2.56 -14.42 -8.78
CA PRO A 67 -2.31 -15.86 -9.01
C PRO A 67 -2.37 -16.29 -10.48
N ARG A 68 -3.11 -15.58 -11.33
CA ARG A 68 -3.27 -15.90 -12.75
C ARG A 68 -3.54 -14.65 -13.59
N LEU A 69 -2.91 -14.57 -14.75
CA LEU A 69 -3.26 -13.62 -15.80
C LEU A 69 -4.48 -14.14 -16.55
N LEU A 70 -5.59 -13.40 -16.49
CA LEU A 70 -6.84 -13.78 -17.13
C LEU A 70 -6.90 -13.27 -18.57
N THR A 71 -7.48 -14.09 -19.46
CA THR A 71 -7.83 -13.65 -20.82
C THR A 71 -8.99 -12.65 -20.79
N GLN A 72 -9.18 -11.89 -21.86
CA GLN A 72 -10.30 -10.95 -21.93
C GLN A 72 -11.65 -11.65 -21.79
N LEU A 73 -11.81 -12.82 -22.42
CA LEU A 73 -13.02 -13.64 -22.30
C LEU A 73 -13.29 -14.06 -20.85
N GLN A 74 -12.25 -14.53 -20.13
CA GLN A 74 -12.38 -14.90 -18.71
C GLN A 74 -12.75 -13.71 -17.82
N LYS A 75 -12.24 -12.51 -18.13
CA LYS A 75 -12.62 -11.29 -17.40
C LYS A 75 -14.08 -10.95 -17.62
N ASN A 76 -14.54 -10.96 -18.87
CA ASN A 76 -15.92 -10.66 -19.22
C ASN A 76 -16.88 -11.64 -18.54
N TYR A 77 -16.61 -12.93 -18.65
CA TYR A 77 -17.43 -13.97 -18.01
C TYR A 77 -17.49 -13.81 -16.49
N ARG A 78 -16.38 -13.46 -15.83
CA ARG A 78 -16.38 -13.19 -14.39
C ARG A 78 -17.22 -11.97 -14.00
N VAL A 79 -17.27 -10.93 -14.84
CA VAL A 79 -18.09 -9.74 -14.60
C VAL A 79 -19.57 -10.10 -14.73
N GLU A 80 -19.95 -10.83 -15.79
CA GLU A 80 -21.31 -11.32 -16.02
C GLU A 80 -21.82 -12.14 -14.82
N VAL A 81 -21.08 -13.18 -14.42
CA VAL A 81 -21.43 -14.00 -13.25
C VAL A 81 -21.52 -13.17 -11.97
N ALA A 82 -20.66 -12.16 -11.79
CA ALA A 82 -20.71 -11.28 -10.63
C ALA A 82 -21.95 -10.36 -10.64
N GLN A 83 -22.39 -9.92 -11.81
CA GLN A 83 -23.62 -9.14 -11.98
C GLN A 83 -24.85 -9.99 -11.65
N ASP A 84 -24.93 -11.21 -12.19
CA ASP A 84 -26.02 -12.15 -11.90
C ASP A 84 -26.12 -12.47 -10.41
N ASN A 85 -24.96 -12.73 -9.76
CA ASN A 85 -24.91 -12.94 -8.32
C ASN A 85 -25.38 -11.70 -7.54
N LEU A 86 -25.00 -10.50 -7.98
CA LEU A 86 -25.40 -9.25 -7.34
C LEU A 86 -26.91 -9.01 -7.46
N GLU A 87 -27.50 -9.26 -8.62
CA GLU A 87 -28.94 -9.16 -8.85
C GLU A 87 -29.71 -10.18 -8.02
N THR A 88 -29.21 -11.41 -7.96
CA THR A 88 -29.80 -12.48 -7.12
C THR A 88 -29.84 -12.07 -5.64
N ILE A 89 -28.75 -11.49 -5.13
CA ILE A 89 -28.69 -11.00 -3.74
C ILE A 89 -29.64 -9.82 -3.53
N ARG A 90 -29.74 -8.90 -4.50
CA ARG A 90 -30.66 -7.74 -4.40
C ARG A 90 -32.12 -8.17 -4.37
N ASN A 91 -32.48 -9.17 -5.18
CA ASN A 91 -33.85 -9.69 -5.27
C ASN A 91 -34.22 -10.58 -4.07
N ASN A 92 -33.23 -11.17 -3.41
CA ASN A 92 -33.43 -12.01 -2.23
C ASN A 92 -32.29 -11.83 -1.21
N LEU A 93 -32.52 -10.97 -0.21
CA LEU A 93 -31.56 -10.70 0.87
C LEU A 93 -31.23 -11.94 1.72
N GLU A 94 -32.11 -12.94 1.75
CA GLU A 94 -31.91 -14.19 2.49
C GLU A 94 -31.11 -15.23 1.71
N PHE A 95 -30.80 -14.97 0.43
CA PHE A 95 -30.11 -15.91 -0.46
C PHE A 95 -28.79 -16.41 0.14
N LEU A 96 -27.97 -15.52 0.68
CA LEU A 96 -26.66 -15.87 1.25
C LEU A 96 -26.76 -16.82 2.44
N LYS A 97 -27.89 -16.86 3.17
CA LYS A 97 -28.09 -17.80 4.29
C LYS A 97 -28.22 -19.25 3.83
N LYS A 98 -28.48 -19.48 2.54
CA LYS A 98 -28.65 -20.80 1.93
C LYS A 98 -27.39 -21.29 1.21
N VAL A 99 -26.39 -20.42 1.03
CA VAL A 99 -25.16 -20.75 0.31
C VAL A 99 -24.22 -21.52 1.24
N ILE A 100 -23.78 -22.70 0.81
CA ILE A 100 -22.75 -23.50 1.46
C ILE A 100 -21.54 -23.54 0.51
N THR A 101 -20.35 -23.18 1.00
CA THR A 101 -19.10 -23.19 0.22
C THR A 101 -18.07 -24.10 0.88
N GLY A 102 -17.16 -24.64 0.06
CA GLY A 102 -16.01 -25.42 0.51
C GLY A 102 -14.88 -25.32 -0.50
N ASP A 103 -13.65 -25.31 -0.01
CA ASP A 103 -12.42 -25.34 -0.81
C ASP A 103 -11.35 -26.15 -0.06
N GLU A 104 -10.43 -26.74 -0.80
CA GLU A 104 -9.35 -27.54 -0.24
C GLU A 104 -8.08 -26.69 -0.11
N SER A 105 -7.42 -26.78 1.05
CA SER A 105 -6.15 -26.09 1.29
C SER A 105 -5.10 -27.07 1.79
N TRP A 106 -3.92 -27.02 1.17
CA TRP A 106 -2.80 -27.84 1.57
C TRP A 106 -2.33 -27.48 3.00
N SER A 107 -2.17 -28.49 3.84
CA SER A 107 -1.51 -28.35 5.14
C SER A 107 -0.17 -29.08 5.13
N THR A 108 0.86 -28.42 5.62
CA THR A 108 2.18 -29.04 5.79
C THR A 108 2.27 -29.71 7.16
N ALA A 109 3.02 -30.81 7.24
CA ALA A 109 3.12 -31.65 8.46
C ALA A 109 3.60 -30.89 9.72
N MET A 110 4.34 -29.79 9.56
CA MET A 110 4.74 -28.93 10.69
C MET A 110 3.56 -28.16 11.31
N THR A 111 2.53 -27.82 10.54
CA THR A 111 1.36 -27.07 11.00
C THR A 111 0.48 -27.91 11.94
N LEU A 112 0.47 -29.24 11.79
CA LEU A 112 -0.25 -30.16 12.68
C LEU A 112 0.43 -30.32 14.06
N ARG A 113 1.69 -29.90 14.20
CA ARG A 113 2.49 -30.09 15.42
C ARG A 113 2.46 -28.90 16.39
N GLN A 114 1.73 -27.82 16.07
CA GLN A 114 1.50 -26.70 16.99
C GLN A 114 0.02 -26.34 17.05
N LYS A 115 -0.69 -26.96 18.00
CA LYS A 115 -1.76 -26.26 18.71
C LYS A 115 -1.51 -26.29 20.21
N PRO A 116 -0.85 -25.25 20.74
CA PRO A 116 -1.25 -24.67 22.00
C PRO A 116 -1.81 -23.27 21.74
N ASN A 117 -3.14 -23.16 21.79
CA ASN A 117 -3.91 -21.95 22.16
C ASN A 117 -3.44 -20.60 21.57
N LEU A 118 -3.70 -20.36 20.28
CA LEU A 118 -3.77 -18.99 19.73
C LEU A 118 -5.22 -18.47 19.69
N PHE A 119 -5.92 -18.60 20.83
CA PHE A 119 -7.09 -17.79 21.17
C PHE A 119 -7.08 -17.58 22.70
N SER A 120 -6.04 -16.92 23.21
CA SER A 120 -6.11 -16.30 24.53
C SER A 120 -6.33 -14.81 24.34
N GLY A 121 -7.40 -14.31 24.96
CA GLY A 121 -8.03 -13.04 24.67
C GLY A 121 -7.11 -11.82 24.80
N ARG A 122 -7.51 -10.76 24.10
CA ARG A 122 -7.03 -9.40 24.32
C ARG A 122 -7.04 -9.09 25.82
N ARG A 123 -5.87 -8.89 26.42
CA ARG A 123 -5.75 -8.30 27.75
C ARG A 123 -6.21 -6.84 27.67
N GLN A 124 -7.36 -6.53 28.26
CA GLN A 124 -7.78 -5.16 28.55
C GLN A 124 -6.74 -4.52 29.48
N LYS A 125 -6.16 -3.38 29.08
CA LYS A 125 -5.29 -2.60 29.96
C LYS A 125 -6.15 -1.92 31.03
N ASN A 126 -6.23 -2.50 32.22
CA ASN A 126 -6.82 -1.84 33.39
C ASN A 126 -5.85 -0.79 33.94
N ASN A 127 -6.19 0.49 33.75
CA ASN A 127 -5.52 1.62 34.39
C ASN A 127 -6.08 1.84 35.80
N ASN A 128 -5.62 1.05 36.78
CA ASN A 128 -5.80 1.38 38.20
C ASN A 128 -4.48 1.87 38.78
N ARG A 129 -4.34 3.20 38.83
CA ARG A 129 -3.29 3.89 39.61
C ARG A 129 -3.54 3.63 41.10
N ARG A 130 -2.81 2.68 41.69
CA ARG A 130 -2.74 2.55 43.16
C ARG A 130 -1.81 3.64 43.70
N LYS A 131 -2.39 4.59 44.45
CA LYS A 131 -1.65 5.60 45.21
C LYS A 131 -0.81 4.89 46.30
N ARG A 132 0.50 5.17 46.34
CA ARG A 132 1.36 4.77 47.46
C ARG A 132 0.98 5.59 48.70
N VAL A 133 0.57 4.93 49.77
CA VAL A 133 0.53 5.52 51.13
C VAL A 133 1.89 5.25 51.77
N LYS A 134 2.58 6.28 52.23
CA LYS A 134 3.77 6.16 53.08
C LYS A 134 3.29 6.04 54.53
N ILE A 135 3.67 4.97 55.21
CA ILE A 135 3.51 4.85 56.66
C ILE A 135 4.90 5.14 57.24
N GLY A 136 5.01 6.20 58.05
CA GLY A 136 6.22 6.55 58.80
C GLY A 136 6.27 5.75 60.10
N ALA A 137 7.45 5.25 60.45
CA ALA A 137 7.73 4.66 61.75
C ALA A 137 8.09 5.78 62.76
N MET A 138 7.60 5.64 63.99
CA MET A 138 8.07 6.38 65.17
C MET A 138 9.34 5.75 65.71
#